data_AF-A0A975EIY8-F1
#
_entry.id   AF-A0A975EIY8-F1
#
_cell.length_a   1.000
_cell.length_b   1.000
_cell.length_c   1.000
_cell.angle_alpha   90.00
_cell.angle_beta   90.00
_cell.angle_gamma   90.00
#
_symmetry.space_group_name_H-M   'P 1'
#
loop_
_entity.id
_entity.type
_entity.pdbx_description
1 polymer ?
#
loop_
_entity_poly.entity_id
_entity_poly.type
_entity_poly.pdbx_seq_one_letter_code
_entity_poly.pdbx_strand_id
1 'polypeptide(L)'
;MIPADLEQLSWPERSAEVVRHTLLSIEYWLSQGGWLREWLRLNLWTGAVLIVLSLIVVPSLTAILGGIRDWTGLLGATIDNINVAVATLPPIVLALATAFMAVKLIQRHRANRRPQRRQEYNPYE
;
A
#
# COMPACT_ATOMS: atom_id res chain seq x y z
N MET A 1 7.80 11.04 63.35
CA MET A 1 8.49 10.98 64.65
C MET A 1 9.79 10.24 64.39
N ILE A 2 10.92 10.95 64.34
CA ILE A 2 12.23 10.32 64.13
C ILE A 2 12.54 9.54 65.42
N PRO A 3 12.80 8.23 65.37
CA PRO A 3 13.07 7.46 66.58
C PRO A 3 14.34 8.01 67.24
N ALA A 4 14.28 8.19 68.56
CA ALA A 4 15.32 8.81 69.39
C ALA A 4 16.63 7.99 69.47
N ASP A 5 16.70 6.85 68.79
CA ASP A 5 17.80 5.88 68.90
C ASP A 5 18.86 6.01 67.79
N LEU A 6 18.74 6.95 66.84
CA LEU A 6 19.73 7.12 65.76
C LEU A 6 21.16 7.30 66.28
N GLU A 7 21.35 7.88 67.47
CA GLU A 7 22.67 8.08 68.07
C GLU A 7 23.28 6.81 68.68
N GLN A 8 22.49 5.75 68.88
CA GLN A 8 22.95 4.49 69.48
C GLN A 8 23.36 3.43 68.45
N LEU A 9 22.96 3.60 67.18
CA LEU A 9 23.28 2.66 66.10
C LEU A 9 24.66 2.90 65.50
N SER A 10 25.28 1.83 65.00
CA SER A 10 26.55 1.91 64.26
C SER A 10 26.39 2.63 62.92
N TRP A 11 27.46 3.21 62.39
CA TRP A 11 27.47 3.92 61.09
C TRP A 11 26.74 3.20 59.93
N PRO A 12 26.93 1.87 59.72
CA PRO A 12 26.21 1.17 58.65
C PRO A 12 24.71 0.95 58.94
N GLU A 13 24.32 0.82 60.20
CA GLU A 13 22.90 0.66 60.55
C GLU A 13 22.14 1.98 60.42
N ARG A 14 22.81 3.12 60.69
CA ARG A 14 22.23 4.45 60.45
C ARG A 14 21.96 4.70 58.98
N SER A 15 22.89 4.33 58.09
CA SER A 15 22.66 4.49 56.64
C SER A 15 21.55 3.58 56.14
N ALA A 16 21.46 2.35 56.66
CA ALA A 16 20.35 1.44 56.37
C ALA A 16 18.99 2.02 56.81
N GLU A 17 18.91 2.62 58.01
CA GLU A 17 17.67 3.20 58.53
C GLU A 17 17.26 4.47 57.77
N VAL A 18 18.21 5.30 57.33
CA VAL A 18 17.95 6.44 56.45
C VAL A 18 17.39 5.98 55.10
N VAL A 19 17.98 4.95 54.49
CA VAL A 19 17.49 4.37 53.23
C VAL A 19 16.09 3.79 53.41
N ARG A 20 15.85 3.05 54.49
CA ARG A 20 14.54 2.48 54.84
C ARG A 20 13.49 3.56 55.05
N HIS A 21 13.81 4.61 55.81
CA HIS A 21 12.92 5.76 56.00
C HIS A 21 12.62 6.45 54.67
N THR A 22 13.62 6.61 53.80
CA THR A 22 13.45 7.24 52.49
C THR A 22 12.52 6.42 51.60
N LEU A 23 12.70 5.09 51.55
CA LEU A 23 11.82 4.17 50.82
C LEU A 23 10.39 4.18 51.37
N LEU A 24 10.22 4.08 52.68
CA LEU A 24 8.90 4.15 53.33
C LEU A 24 8.24 5.52 53.13
N SER A 25 9.02 6.60 53.10
CA SER A 25 8.49 7.95 52.84
C SER A 25 8.08 8.11 51.40
N ILE A 26 8.83 7.58 50.44
CA ILE A 26 8.46 7.55 49.01
C ILE A 26 7.21 6.70 48.83
N GLU A 27 7.17 5.50 49.43
CA GLU A 27 6.00 4.62 49.41
C GLU A 27 4.78 5.30 50.02
N TYR A 28 4.94 6.00 51.15
CA TYR A 28 3.89 6.77 51.78
C TYR A 28 3.47 7.99 50.94
N TRP A 29 4.40 8.71 50.31
CA TRP A 29 4.09 9.83 49.39
C TRP A 29 3.33 9.35 48.15
N LEU A 30 3.73 8.20 47.61
CA LEU A 30 3.06 7.56 46.47
C LEU A 30 1.73 6.88 46.87
N SER A 31 1.58 6.44 48.13
CA SER A 31 0.50 5.56 48.58
C SER A 31 -0.19 6.00 49.89
N GLN A 32 -0.32 7.30 50.15
CA GLN A 32 -1.15 7.78 51.28
C GLN A 32 -2.65 7.41 51.14
N GLY A 33 -3.11 7.02 49.95
CA GLY A 33 -4.51 6.63 49.71
C GLY A 33 -4.73 5.64 48.56
N GLY A 34 -3.70 4.88 48.15
CA GLY A 34 -3.80 3.95 47.02
C GLY A 34 -3.97 4.59 45.64
N TRP A 35 -3.98 5.93 45.56
CA TRP A 35 -4.24 6.69 44.33
C TRP A 35 -3.28 6.33 43.19
N LEU A 36 -1.98 6.25 43.44
CA LEU A 36 -1.02 5.91 42.38
C LEU A 36 -1.22 4.48 41.88
N ARG A 37 -1.52 3.53 42.78
CA ARG A 37 -1.78 2.14 42.40
C ARG A 37 -3.03 2.04 41.54
N GLU A 38 -4.08 2.77 41.89
CA GLU A 38 -5.32 2.82 41.11
C GLU A 38 -5.09 3.53 39.77
N TRP A 39 -4.31 4.62 39.76
CA TRP A 39 -3.92 5.34 38.55
C TRP A 39 -3.10 4.47 37.60
N LEU A 40 -2.11 3.72 38.12
CA LEU A 40 -1.31 2.79 37.34
C LEU A 40 -2.19 1.67 36.79
N ARG A 41 -3.08 1.11 37.63
CA ARG A 41 -4.05 0.08 37.22
C ARG A 41 -4.96 0.56 36.09
N LEU A 42 -5.50 1.78 36.20
CA LEU A 42 -6.40 2.36 35.21
C LEU A 42 -5.66 2.62 33.89
N ASN A 43 -4.44 3.15 33.94
CA ASN A 43 -3.61 3.31 32.73
C ASN A 43 -3.25 1.98 32.09
N LEU A 44 -2.92 0.95 32.87
CA LEU A 44 -2.62 -0.38 32.35
C LEU A 44 -3.84 -1.00 31.69
N TRP A 45 -5.02 -0.85 32.30
CA TRP A 45 -6.28 -1.35 31.73
C TRP A 45 -6.66 -0.60 30.46
N THR A 46 -6.53 0.73 30.47
CA THR A 46 -6.78 1.57 29.30
C THR A 46 -5.82 1.24 28.17
N GLY A 47 -4.53 1.08 28.48
CA GLY A 47 -3.51 0.65 27.51
C GLY A 47 -3.82 -0.73 26.94
N ALA A 48 -4.21 -1.70 27.77
CA ALA A 48 -4.60 -3.03 27.31
C ALA A 48 -5.81 -2.98 26.35
N VAL A 49 -6.84 -2.21 26.68
CA VAL A 49 -8.01 -2.02 25.81
C VAL A 49 -7.61 -1.38 24.48
N LEU A 50 -6.76 -0.34 24.52
CA LEU A 50 -6.28 0.33 23.31
C LEU A 50 -5.41 -0.59 22.44
N ILE A 51 -4.58 -1.44 23.05
CA ILE A 51 -3.78 -2.44 22.31
C ILE A 51 -4.71 -3.43 21.62
N VAL A 52 -5.70 -3.98 22.33
CA VAL A 52 -6.67 -4.92 21.74
C VAL A 52 -7.44 -4.27 20.60
N LEU A 53 -7.92 -3.03 20.80
CA LEU A 53 -8.62 -2.29 19.75
C LEU A 53 -7.71 -2.04 18.54
N SER A 54 -6.47 -1.63 18.78
CA SER A 54 -5.47 -1.39 17.73
C SER A 54 -5.18 -2.66 16.94
N LEU A 55 -5.03 -3.81 17.61
CA LEU A 55 -4.81 -5.11 16.96
C LEU A 55 -5.95 -5.51 16.02
N ILE A 56 -7.16 -5.01 16.23
CA ILE A 56 -8.31 -5.26 15.34
C ILE A 56 -8.36 -4.21 14.22
N VAL A 57 -8.22 -2.93 14.58
CA VAL A 57 -8.40 -1.81 13.67
C VAL A 57 -7.26 -1.69 12.66
N VAL A 58 -6.01 -1.83 13.11
CA VAL A 58 -4.83 -1.66 12.26
C VAL A 58 -4.81 -2.63 11.09
N PRO A 59 -4.89 -3.98 11.25
CA PRO A 59 -4.85 -4.89 10.11
C PRO A 59 -6.05 -4.70 9.18
N SER A 60 -7.23 -4.36 9.72
CA SER A 60 -8.41 -4.05 8.92
C SER A 60 -8.18 -2.83 8.03
N LEU A 61 -7.63 -1.76 8.60
CA LEU A 61 -7.31 -0.54 7.87
C LEU A 61 -6.21 -0.79 6.83
N THR A 62 -5.16 -1.54 7.19
CA THR A 62 -4.10 -1.94 6.26
C THR A 62 -4.64 -2.76 5.10
N ALA A 63 -5.55 -3.69 5.34
CA ALA A 63 -6.18 -4.49 4.29
C ALA A 63 -7.00 -3.62 3.33
N ILE A 64 -7.79 -2.67 3.85
CA ILE A 64 -8.57 -1.73 3.04
C ILE A 64 -7.65 -0.86 2.18
N LEU A 65 -6.61 -0.28 2.78
CA LEU A 65 -5.64 0.55 2.06
C LEU A 65 -4.86 -0.25 1.00
N GLY A 66 -4.50 -1.50 1.32
CA GLY A 66 -3.91 -2.44 0.37
C GLY A 66 -4.84 -2.69 -0.82
N GLY A 67 -6.12 -2.98 -0.55
CA GLY A 67 -7.12 -3.13 -1.59
C GLY A 67 -7.22 -1.90 -2.49
N ILE A 68 -7.35 -0.70 -1.92
CA ILE A 68 -7.44 0.55 -2.69
C ILE A 68 -6.20 0.72 -3.59
N ARG A 69 -5.00 0.43 -3.07
CA ARG A 69 -3.75 0.49 -3.85
C ARG A 69 -3.81 -0.48 -5.04
N ASP A 70 -4.22 -1.71 -4.82
CA ASP A 70 -4.28 -2.74 -5.88
C ASP A 70 -5.31 -2.38 -6.96
N TRP A 71 -6.50 -1.90 -6.55
CA TRP A 71 -7.53 -1.41 -7.47
C TRP A 71 -7.04 -0.22 -8.30
N THR A 72 -6.33 0.73 -7.68
CA THR A 72 -5.74 1.86 -8.39
C THR A 72 -4.68 1.40 -9.38
N GLY A 73 -3.87 0.39 -9.02
CA GLY A 73 -2.90 -0.23 -9.91
C GLY A 73 -3.55 -0.89 -11.13
N LEU A 74 -4.62 -1.65 -10.92
CA LEU A 74 -5.38 -2.29 -12.00
C LEU A 74 -6.03 -1.26 -12.94
N LEU A 75 -6.59 -0.18 -12.38
CA LEU A 75 -7.13 0.93 -13.17
C LEU A 75 -6.04 1.61 -14.00
N GLY A 76 -4.88 1.88 -13.41
CA GLY A 76 -3.73 2.45 -14.11
C GLY A 76 -3.27 1.56 -15.27
N ALA A 77 -3.11 0.26 -15.03
CA ALA A 77 -2.75 -0.71 -16.06
C ALA A 77 -3.80 -0.80 -17.18
N THR A 78 -5.09 -0.71 -16.83
CA THR A 78 -6.18 -0.72 -17.81
C THR A 78 -6.13 0.51 -18.70
N ILE A 79 -5.93 1.69 -18.11
CA ILE A 79 -5.81 2.95 -18.85
C ILE A 79 -4.60 2.91 -19.78
N ASP A 80 -3.46 2.39 -19.30
CA ASP A 80 -2.25 2.28 -20.12
C ASP A 80 -2.45 1.33 -21.31
N ASN A 81 -3.05 0.16 -21.07
CA ASN A 81 -3.41 -0.78 -22.13
C ASN A 81 -4.37 -0.17 -23.17
N ILE A 82 -5.36 0.61 -22.72
CA ILE A 82 -6.27 1.32 -23.61
C ILE A 82 -5.50 2.36 -24.43
N ASN A 83 -4.63 3.16 -23.80
CA ASN A 83 -3.82 4.15 -24.50
C ASN A 83 -2.92 3.51 -25.55
N VAL A 84 -2.26 2.41 -25.22
CA VAL A 84 -1.44 1.64 -26.17
C VAL A 84 -2.30 1.13 -27.32
N ALA A 85 -3.48 0.57 -27.05
CA ALA A 85 -4.40 0.11 -28.09
C ALA A 85 -4.85 1.26 -29.01
N VAL A 86 -5.22 2.41 -28.44
CA VAL A 86 -5.64 3.60 -29.19
C VAL A 86 -4.49 4.16 -30.04
N ALA A 87 -3.24 4.10 -29.55
CA ALA A 87 -2.08 4.55 -30.32
C ALA A 87 -1.67 3.58 -31.45
N THR A 88 -1.83 2.27 -31.22
CA THR A 88 -1.33 1.23 -32.13
C THR A 88 -2.35 0.76 -33.17
N LEU A 89 -3.64 0.77 -32.86
CA LEU A 89 -4.69 0.30 -33.77
C LEU A 89 -4.82 1.17 -35.04
N PRO A 90 -4.84 2.52 -34.97
CA PRO A 90 -4.98 3.35 -36.17
C PRO A 90 -3.90 3.12 -37.24
N PRO A 91 -2.59 3.09 -36.93
CA PRO A 91 -1.58 2.85 -37.96
C PRO A 91 -1.67 1.44 -38.55
N ILE A 92 -2.05 0.42 -37.77
CA ILE A 92 -2.26 -0.94 -38.28
C ILE A 92 -3.43 -0.97 -39.27
N VAL A 93 -4.57 -0.37 -38.91
CA VAL A 93 -5.76 -0.30 -39.78
C VAL A 93 -5.43 0.45 -41.07
N LEU A 94 -4.70 1.58 -40.98
CA LEU A 94 -4.25 2.34 -42.14
C LEU A 94 -3.29 1.54 -43.03
N ALA A 95 -2.35 0.80 -42.44
CA ALA A 95 -1.43 -0.07 -43.19
C ALA A 95 -2.19 -1.18 -43.93
N LEU A 96 -3.18 -1.81 -43.29
CA LEU A 96 -4.02 -2.83 -43.94
C LEU A 96 -4.89 -2.24 -45.06
N ALA A 97 -5.49 -1.07 -44.84
CA ALA A 97 -6.31 -0.38 -45.84
C ALA A 97 -5.49 0.02 -47.07
N THR A 98 -4.30 0.58 -46.86
CA THR A 98 -3.38 0.97 -47.94
C THR A 98 -2.87 -0.25 -48.71
N ALA A 99 -2.49 -1.33 -48.03
CA ALA A 99 -2.10 -2.58 -48.68
C ALA A 99 -3.23 -3.18 -49.53
N PHE A 100 -4.45 -3.20 -49.00
CA PHE A 100 -5.63 -3.69 -49.73
C PHE A 100 -5.89 -2.87 -51.00
N MET A 101 -5.84 -1.54 -50.90
CA MET A 101 -6.00 -0.63 -52.04
C MET A 101 -4.90 -0.84 -53.09
N ALA A 102 -3.64 -0.98 -52.67
CA ALA A 102 -2.52 -1.24 -53.56
C ALA A 102 -2.71 -2.56 -54.34
N VAL A 103 -3.13 -3.63 -53.66
CA VAL A 103 -3.42 -4.93 -54.31
C VAL A 103 -4.54 -4.78 -55.34
N LYS A 104 -5.64 -4.11 -55.00
CA LYS A 104 -6.76 -3.86 -55.92
C LYS A 104 -6.33 -3.05 -57.15
N LEU A 105 -5.50 -2.02 -56.96
CA LEU A 105 -4.97 -1.21 -58.06
C LEU A 105 -4.06 -2.03 -58.98
N ILE A 106 -3.17 -2.86 -58.42
CA ILE A 106 -2.29 -3.74 -59.21
C ILE A 106 -3.12 -4.76 -60.00
N GLN A 107 -4.13 -5.37 -59.38
CA GLN A 107 -5.03 -6.30 -60.06
C GLN A 107 -5.78 -5.63 -61.21
N ARG A 108 -6.32 -4.42 -60.99
CA ARG A 108 -7.00 -3.65 -62.05
C ARG A 108 -6.07 -3.29 -63.20
N HIS A 109 -4.85 -2.85 -62.89
CA HIS A 109 -3.85 -2.56 -63.93
C HIS A 109 -3.44 -3.82 -64.70
N ARG A 110 -3.29 -4.97 -64.03
CA ARG A 110 -3.00 -6.24 -64.71
C ARG A 110 -4.16 -6.73 -65.57
N ALA A 111 -5.41 -6.54 -65.15
CA ALA A 111 -6.59 -6.88 -65.92
C ALA A 111 -6.69 -6.02 -67.21
N ASN A 112 -6.48 -4.71 -67.11
CA ASN A 112 -6.46 -3.81 -68.27
C ASN A 112 -5.24 -4.00 -69.18
N ARG A 113 -4.17 -4.62 -68.69
CA ARG A 113 -2.98 -4.96 -69.49
C ARG A 113 -3.07 -6.32 -70.17
N ARG A 114 -4.19 -7.06 -70.08
CA ARG A 114 -4.44 -8.18 -70.98
C ARG A 114 -4.63 -7.59 -72.38
N PRO A 115 -3.66 -7.75 -73.30
CA PRO A 115 -3.84 -7.24 -74.66
C PRO A 115 -5.04 -7.97 -75.26
N GLN A 116 -5.82 -7.27 -76.09
CA GLN A 116 -6.64 -7.88 -77.13
C GLN A 116 -5.74 -8.72 -78.04
N ARG A 117 -5.29 -9.88 -77.57
CA ARG A 117 -4.50 -10.85 -78.32
C ARG A 117 -5.45 -11.93 -78.81
N ARG A 118 -6.26 -11.55 -79.80
CA ARG A 118 -6.95 -12.35 -80.82
C ARG A 118 -8.11 -11.53 -81.40
N GLN A 119 -7.79 -10.50 -82.17
CA GLN A 119 -8.48 -10.38 -83.45
C GLN A 119 -7.60 -11.18 -84.41
N GLU A 120 -8.05 -12.41 -84.61
CA GLU A 120 -7.52 -13.36 -85.56
C GLU A 120 -7.75 -12.78 -86.95
N TYR A 121 -6.65 -12.46 -87.63
CA TYR A 121 -6.64 -12.03 -89.02
C TYR A 121 -7.19 -13.18 -89.88
N ASN A 122 -8.34 -12.96 -90.51
CA ASN A 122 -8.96 -13.90 -91.44
C ASN A 122 -8.35 -13.70 -92.84
N PRO A 123 -7.59 -14.65 -93.40
CA PRO A 123 -6.92 -14.49 -94.69
C PRO A 123 -7.81 -14.87 -95.89
N TYR A 124 -9.14 -14.85 -95.74
CA TYR A 124 -10.09 -15.29 -96.78
C TYR A 124 -11.11 -14.20 -97.20
N GLU A 125 -10.77 -12.92 -97.04
CA GLU A 125 -11.47 -11.80 -97.71
C GLU A 125 -10.53 -11.08 -98.68
#